data_AF-A0A9D6BL64-F1
#
_entry.id   AF-A0A9D6BL64-F1
#
_cell.length_a   1.000
_cell.length_b   1.000
_cell.length_c   1.000
_cell.angle_alpha   90.00
_cell.angle_beta   90.00
_cell.angle_gamma   90.00
#
_symmetry.space_group_name_H-M   'P 1'
#
loop_
_entity.id
_entity.type
_entity.pdbx_description
1 polymer ?
#
loop_
_entity_poly.entity_id
_entity_poly.type
_entity_poly.pdbx_seq_one_letter_code
_entity_poly.pdbx_strand_id
1 'polypeptide(L)'
;MMRKVPPLLLLLLAGCSGDAPTGQVLARVDGSEVTRRELMAELQAGQESDVAQQAAALDRVIDRKLLVAAAKDALVDRTPTVQIAQRHAAEAVLAQAYLAQVDAGVNVPDDGSVARYRADHPWRYGQRFGALVAHDGQDAPVAVDSAALSADDAAQFGRANKDMVLTVGSVRYRLVDRWPTASPDAAQQAQARADLMAERQVARRQEVLKKLRARAVILRQSATPE
;
A
#
# COMPACT_ATOMS: atom_id res chain seq x y z
N MET A 1 84.57 23.32 -22.46
CA MET A 1 83.92 22.11 -23.03
C MET A 1 82.95 21.55 -22.00
N MET A 2 81.65 21.78 -22.19
CA MET A 2 80.57 21.32 -21.28
C MET A 2 80.28 19.83 -21.49
N ARG A 3 80.34 19.04 -20.40
CA ARG A 3 79.90 17.63 -20.36
C ARG A 3 78.39 17.60 -20.12
N LYS A 4 77.65 16.93 -21.00
CA LYS A 4 76.20 16.74 -20.92
C LYS A 4 75.83 15.77 -19.80
N VAL A 5 74.87 16.15 -18.97
CA VAL A 5 74.19 15.27 -17.99
C VAL A 5 72.88 14.80 -18.64
N PRO A 6 72.53 13.49 -18.64
CA PRO A 6 71.24 13.03 -19.11
C PRO A 6 70.19 13.13 -18.00
N PRO A 7 68.90 13.37 -18.31
CA PRO A 7 67.84 13.43 -17.31
C PRO A 7 67.39 12.01 -16.96
N LEU A 8 67.33 11.72 -15.66
CA LEU A 8 66.73 10.52 -15.09
C LEU A 8 65.20 10.67 -15.14
N LEU A 9 64.58 9.66 -15.74
CA LEU A 9 63.17 9.48 -16.05
C LEU A 9 62.30 9.47 -14.77
N LEU A 10 61.36 10.42 -14.63
CA LEU A 10 60.29 10.37 -13.63
C LEU A 10 59.18 9.42 -14.12
N LEU A 11 58.93 8.34 -13.37
CA LEU A 11 57.76 7.47 -13.54
C LEU A 11 56.49 8.21 -13.10
N LEU A 12 55.60 8.51 -14.04
CA LEU A 12 54.23 8.92 -13.75
C LEU A 12 53.38 7.68 -13.49
N LEU A 13 52.84 7.55 -12.27
CA LEU A 13 51.78 6.59 -11.95
C LEU A 13 50.52 6.95 -12.76
N ALA A 14 50.19 6.13 -13.74
CA ALA A 14 48.93 6.18 -14.46
C ALA A 14 47.78 5.81 -13.50
N GLY A 15 46.88 6.76 -13.26
CA GLY A 15 45.61 6.53 -12.59
C GLY A 15 44.72 5.60 -13.40
N CYS A 16 44.11 4.64 -12.72
CA CYS A 16 43.16 3.68 -13.26
C CYS A 16 41.91 4.40 -13.77
N SER A 17 41.66 4.34 -15.08
CA SER A 17 40.47 4.90 -15.73
C SER A 17 39.28 3.96 -15.54
N GLY A 18 38.34 4.35 -14.67
CA GLY A 18 36.99 3.82 -14.67
C GLY A 18 36.19 4.55 -15.77
N ASP A 19 35.71 3.81 -16.77
CA ASP A 19 34.91 4.37 -17.86
C ASP A 19 33.69 5.14 -17.34
N ALA A 20 33.43 6.29 -17.97
CA ALA A 20 32.26 7.11 -17.69
C ALA A 20 30.98 6.32 -18.02
N PRO A 21 29.98 6.31 -17.12
CA PRO A 21 28.68 5.68 -17.37
C PRO A 21 28.01 6.15 -18.67
N THR A 22 27.72 5.24 -19.61
CA THR A 22 26.85 5.52 -20.77
C THR A 22 25.42 5.80 -20.28
N GLY A 23 24.70 6.73 -20.92
CA GLY A 23 23.52 7.47 -20.40
C GLY A 23 22.32 6.74 -19.74
N GLN A 24 22.38 5.42 -19.60
CA GLN A 24 21.48 4.62 -18.75
C GLN A 24 22.03 4.37 -17.34
N VAL A 25 23.36 4.46 -17.17
CA VAL A 25 24.09 4.33 -15.91
C VAL A 25 24.44 5.74 -15.43
N LEU A 26 24.22 6.00 -14.15
CA LEU A 26 24.41 7.29 -13.49
C LEU A 26 25.59 7.28 -12.51
N ALA A 27 25.92 6.12 -11.93
CA ALA A 27 27.08 5.92 -11.07
C ALA A 27 27.53 4.45 -11.08
N ARG A 28 28.75 4.18 -10.60
CA ARG A 28 29.25 2.83 -10.32
C ARG A 28 29.77 2.78 -8.88
N VAL A 29 29.37 1.74 -8.15
CA VAL A 29 29.74 1.49 -6.75
C VAL A 29 30.31 0.08 -6.66
N ASP A 30 31.62 -0.06 -6.47
CA ASP A 30 32.32 -1.35 -6.40
C ASP A 30 31.97 -2.32 -7.55
N GLY A 31 31.91 -1.78 -8.77
CA GLY A 31 31.55 -2.53 -9.98
C GLY A 31 30.05 -2.75 -10.19
N SER A 32 29.20 -2.37 -9.23
CA SER A 32 27.73 -2.36 -9.39
C SER A 32 27.26 -1.04 -9.99
N GLU A 33 26.50 -1.12 -11.09
CA GLU A 33 25.93 0.05 -11.75
C GLU A 33 24.72 0.58 -10.97
N VAL A 34 24.58 1.91 -10.98
CA VAL A 34 23.37 2.63 -10.58
C VAL A 34 22.72 3.18 -11.84
N THR A 35 21.50 2.75 -12.13
CA THR A 35 20.81 3.09 -13.38
C THR A 35 19.78 4.20 -13.19
N ARG A 36 19.40 4.86 -14.30
CA ARG A 36 18.28 5.83 -14.29
C ARG A 36 16.99 5.21 -13.77
N ARG A 37 16.72 3.93 -14.04
CA ARG A 37 15.52 3.23 -13.55
C ARG A 37 15.51 3.10 -12.03
N GLU A 38 16.66 2.81 -11.42
CA GLU A 38 16.78 2.76 -9.96
C GLU A 38 16.59 4.13 -9.33
N LEU A 39 17.16 5.18 -9.94
CA LEU A 39 16.91 6.56 -9.51
C LEU A 39 15.42 6.90 -9.57
N MET A 40 14.74 6.58 -10.68
CA MET A 40 13.31 6.85 -10.83
C MET A 40 12.43 5.99 -9.92
N ALA A 41 12.91 4.85 -9.43
CA ALA A 41 12.22 4.04 -8.43
C ALA A 41 12.41 4.58 -7.01
N GLU A 42 13.53 5.25 -6.75
CA GLU A 42 13.81 5.93 -5.47
C GLU A 42 13.07 7.27 -5.37
N LEU A 43 12.84 7.92 -6.51
CA LEU A 43 11.90 9.03 -6.65
C LEU A 43 10.47 8.46 -6.61
N GLN A 44 9.54 9.14 -5.94
CA GLN A 44 8.15 8.72 -5.97
C GLN A 44 7.65 8.80 -7.42
N ALA A 45 7.12 7.69 -7.93
CA ALA A 45 6.64 7.60 -9.30
C ALA A 45 5.61 8.72 -9.58
N GLY A 46 5.92 9.60 -10.54
CA GLY A 46 5.03 10.66 -11.00
C GLY A 46 5.23 12.04 -10.38
N GLN A 47 6.20 12.25 -9.48
CA GLN A 47 6.59 13.60 -9.08
C GLN A 47 7.60 14.22 -10.06
N GLU A 48 7.35 15.45 -10.50
CA GLU A 48 8.40 16.29 -11.06
C GLU A 48 9.44 16.54 -9.99
N SER A 49 10.67 16.08 -10.24
CA SER A 49 11.80 16.25 -9.33
C SER A 49 12.82 17.21 -9.91
N ASP A 50 13.21 18.23 -9.15
CA ASP A 50 14.29 19.13 -9.55
C ASP A 50 15.67 18.44 -9.52
N VAL A 51 16.70 19.15 -10.00
CA VAL A 51 18.07 18.62 -10.10
C VAL A 51 18.63 18.24 -8.72
N ALA A 52 18.33 19.03 -7.68
CA ALA A 52 18.83 18.77 -6.33
C ALA A 52 18.16 17.53 -5.72
N GLN A 53 16.86 17.35 -5.96
CA GLN A 53 16.11 16.17 -5.53
C GLN A 53 16.59 14.89 -6.23
N GLN A 54 16.89 14.97 -7.53
CA GLN A 54 17.48 13.86 -8.28
C GLN A 54 18.88 13.50 -7.77
N ALA A 55 19.72 14.50 -7.49
CA ALA A 55 21.04 14.28 -6.90
C ALA A 55 20.93 13.60 -5.52
N ALA A 56 20.09 14.13 -4.63
CA ALA A 56 19.88 13.54 -3.30
C ALA A 56 19.29 12.13 -3.37
N ALA A 57 18.42 11.84 -4.34
CA ALA A 57 17.91 10.48 -4.55
C ALA A 57 19.01 9.55 -5.09
N LEU A 58 19.87 10.02 -5.99
CA LEU A 58 21.01 9.25 -6.47
C LEU A 58 21.98 8.92 -5.34
N ASP A 59 22.29 9.89 -4.47
CA ASP A 59 23.14 9.69 -3.29
C ASP A 59 22.54 8.63 -2.35
N ARG A 60 21.23 8.66 -2.09
CA ARG A 60 20.56 7.60 -1.31
C ARG A 60 20.71 6.21 -1.93
N VAL A 61 20.63 6.09 -3.26
CA VAL A 61 20.84 4.80 -3.94
C VAL A 61 22.29 4.33 -3.81
N ILE A 62 23.25 5.25 -3.93
CA ILE A 62 24.68 4.97 -3.76
C ILE A 62 24.97 4.51 -2.32
N ASP A 63 24.53 5.27 -1.33
CA ASP A 63 24.70 4.96 0.10
C ASP A 63 24.09 3.60 0.45
N ARG A 64 22.88 3.32 -0.04
CA ARG A 64 22.23 2.02 0.14
C ARG A 64 23.07 0.88 -0.45
N LYS A 65 23.68 1.05 -1.62
CA LYS A 65 24.54 0.03 -2.23
C LYS A 65 25.84 -0.18 -1.45
N LEU A 66 26.47 0.90 -0.97
CA LEU A 66 27.65 0.82 -0.10
C LEU A 66 27.36 0.07 1.20
N LEU A 67 26.23 0.38 1.85
CA LEU A 67 25.80 -0.30 3.06
C LEU A 67 25.48 -1.78 2.81
N VAL A 68 24.87 -2.12 1.67
CA VAL A 68 24.62 -3.52 1.28
C VAL A 68 25.93 -4.27 1.02
N ALA A 69 26.93 -3.64 0.39
CA ALA A 69 28.24 -4.25 0.19
C ALA A 69 28.92 -4.53 1.54
N ALA A 70 28.98 -3.55 2.43
CA ALA A 70 29.52 -3.71 3.78
C ALA A 70 28.78 -4.80 4.58
N ALA A 71 27.45 -4.88 4.45
CA ALA A 71 26.65 -5.92 5.10
C ALA A 71 26.99 -7.34 4.60
N LYS A 72 27.29 -7.49 3.30
CA LYS A 72 27.72 -8.77 2.71
C LYS A 72 29.12 -9.16 3.16
N ASP A 73 30.04 -8.21 3.21
CA ASP A 73 31.41 -8.45 3.71
C ASP A 73 31.40 -8.86 5.19
N ALA A 74 30.50 -8.26 5.97
CA ALA A 74 30.25 -8.63 7.37
C ALA A 74 29.35 -9.88 7.54
N LEU A 75 28.96 -10.54 6.45
CA LEU A 75 28.09 -11.74 6.43
C LEU A 75 26.73 -11.55 7.14
N VAL A 76 26.25 -10.32 7.25
CA VAL A 76 24.97 -9.97 7.89
C VAL A 76 23.79 -10.57 7.11
N ASP A 77 23.91 -10.63 5.78
CA ASP A 77 22.95 -11.25 4.87
C ASP A 77 22.77 -12.77 5.11
N ARG A 78 23.76 -13.41 5.73
CA ARG A 78 23.72 -14.85 6.06
C ARG A 78 23.10 -15.14 7.42
N THR A 79 22.83 -14.13 8.25
CA THR A 79 22.20 -14.34 9.55
C THR A 79 20.79 -14.92 9.41
N PRO A 80 20.32 -15.77 10.32
CA PRO A 80 18.97 -16.33 10.27
C PRO A 80 17.88 -15.25 10.19
N THR A 81 18.04 -14.17 10.97
CA THR A 81 17.10 -13.05 11.02
C THR A 81 16.95 -12.37 9.67
N VAL A 82 18.06 -12.05 8.99
CA VAL A 82 18.01 -11.36 7.68
C VAL A 82 17.46 -12.28 6.61
N GLN A 83 17.86 -13.56 6.58
CA GLN A 83 17.32 -14.51 5.60
C GLN A 83 15.82 -14.73 5.75
N ILE A 84 15.31 -14.79 6.98
CA ILE A 84 13.86 -14.88 7.26
C ILE A 84 13.16 -13.61 6.74
N ALA A 85 13.68 -12.43 7.08
CA ALA A 85 13.11 -11.16 6.63
C ALA A 85 13.09 -11.03 5.10
N GLN A 86 14.16 -11.44 4.40
CA GLN A 86 14.22 -11.44 2.94
C GLN A 86 13.17 -12.38 2.32
N ARG A 87 12.99 -13.58 2.88
CA ARG A 87 11.95 -14.51 2.40
C ARG A 87 10.56 -13.93 2.58
N HIS A 88 10.25 -13.37 3.75
CA HIS A 88 8.95 -12.74 3.99
C HIS A 88 8.70 -11.54 3.08
N ALA A 89 9.72 -10.71 2.83
CA ALA A 89 9.60 -9.59 1.89
C ALA A 89 9.32 -10.08 0.47
N ALA A 90 10.04 -11.13 0.00
CA ALA A 90 9.81 -11.72 -1.32
C ALA A 90 8.40 -12.32 -1.45
N GLU A 91 7.95 -13.07 -0.43
CA GLU A 91 6.60 -13.63 -0.37
C GLU A 91 5.53 -12.53 -0.42
N ALA A 92 5.70 -11.47 0.37
CA ALA A 92 4.76 -10.35 0.43
C ALA A 92 4.64 -9.63 -0.92
N VAL A 93 5.77 -9.33 -1.57
CA VAL A 93 5.79 -8.67 -2.89
C VAL A 93 5.07 -9.52 -3.93
N LEU A 94 5.36 -10.82 -3.99
CA LEU A 94 4.73 -11.72 -4.95
C LEU A 94 3.22 -11.89 -4.68
N ALA A 95 2.83 -12.03 -3.42
CA ALA A 95 1.43 -12.13 -3.03
C ALA A 95 0.65 -10.87 -3.40
N GLN A 96 1.20 -9.69 -3.12
CA GLN A 96 0.59 -8.40 -3.48
C GLN A 96 0.48 -8.22 -4.99
N ALA A 97 1.53 -8.53 -5.75
CA ALA A 97 1.51 -8.46 -7.21
C ALA A 97 0.43 -9.38 -7.82
N TYR A 98 0.30 -10.60 -7.30
CA TYR A 98 -0.74 -11.53 -7.74
C TYR A 98 -2.15 -11.04 -7.39
N LEU A 99 -2.36 -10.47 -6.19
CA LEU A 99 -3.66 -9.88 -5.83
C LEU A 99 -4.02 -8.71 -6.74
N ALA A 100 -3.08 -7.83 -7.06
CA ALA A 100 -3.30 -6.73 -8.02
C ALA A 100 -3.68 -7.25 -9.41
N GLN A 101 -3.05 -8.34 -9.87
CA GLN A 101 -3.44 -9.00 -11.12
C GLN A 101 -4.87 -9.58 -11.04
N VAL A 102 -5.24 -10.17 -9.90
CA VAL A 102 -6.60 -10.69 -9.66
C VAL A 102 -7.63 -9.56 -9.74
N ASP A 103 -7.34 -8.40 -9.17
CA ASP A 103 -8.22 -7.23 -9.17
C ASP A 103 -8.38 -6.60 -10.55
N ALA A 104 -7.28 -6.54 -11.33
CA ALA A 104 -7.29 -6.05 -12.70
C ALA A 104 -8.17 -6.91 -13.63
N GLY A 105 -8.41 -8.18 -13.27
CA GLY A 105 -9.33 -9.08 -13.98
C GLY A 105 -10.81 -8.88 -13.63
N VAL A 106 -11.17 -7.94 -12.76
CA VAL A 106 -12.56 -7.65 -12.39
C VAL A 106 -13.15 -6.59 -13.33
N ASN A 107 -14.25 -6.92 -13.99
CA ASN A 107 -14.93 -6.01 -14.91
C ASN A 107 -15.54 -4.81 -14.19
N VAL A 108 -15.30 -3.62 -14.74
CA VAL A 108 -15.92 -2.36 -14.31
C VAL A 108 -17.45 -2.50 -14.37
N PRO A 109 -18.21 -2.02 -13.37
CA PRO A 109 -19.65 -2.19 -13.33
C PRO A 109 -20.26 -1.21 -14.33
N ASP A 110 -21.26 -1.69 -15.05
CA ASP A 110 -22.11 -0.86 -15.90
C ASP A 110 -23.06 0.00 -15.05
N ASP A 111 -23.64 1.03 -15.65
CA ASP A 111 -24.47 2.00 -14.94
C ASP A 111 -25.76 1.37 -14.38
N GLY A 112 -26.28 0.31 -15.01
CA GLY A 112 -27.44 -0.44 -14.51
C GLY A 112 -27.12 -1.18 -13.22
N SER A 113 -25.97 -1.87 -13.18
CA SER A 113 -25.45 -2.51 -11.96
C SER A 113 -25.25 -1.50 -10.83
N VAL A 114 -24.68 -0.33 -11.13
CA VAL A 114 -24.46 0.75 -10.14
C VAL A 114 -25.79 1.31 -9.61
N ALA A 115 -26.77 1.54 -10.49
CA ALA A 115 -28.09 2.03 -10.08
C ALA A 115 -28.80 1.05 -9.15
N ARG A 116 -28.76 -0.26 -9.47
CA ARG A 116 -29.32 -1.30 -8.61
C ARG A 116 -28.60 -1.36 -7.26
N TYR A 117 -27.26 -1.36 -7.28
CA TYR A 117 -26.46 -1.38 -6.06
C TYR A 117 -26.79 -0.18 -5.16
N ARG A 118 -27.00 1.00 -5.73
CA ARG A 118 -27.40 2.20 -4.98
C ARG A 118 -28.80 2.06 -4.36
N ALA A 119 -29.75 1.50 -5.12
CA ALA A 119 -31.11 1.25 -4.67
C ALA A 119 -31.18 0.18 -3.56
N ASP A 120 -30.30 -0.81 -3.60
CA ASP A 120 -30.20 -1.87 -2.58
C ASP A 120 -29.50 -1.37 -1.29
N HIS A 121 -28.78 -0.25 -1.34
CA HIS A 121 -28.03 0.34 -0.21
C HIS A 121 -28.39 1.81 0.05
N PRO A 122 -29.67 2.17 0.23
CA PRO A 122 -30.09 3.57 0.30
C PRO A 122 -29.45 4.33 1.47
N TRP A 123 -29.15 3.66 2.58
CA TRP A 123 -28.52 4.25 3.76
C TRP A 123 -27.05 4.66 3.55
N ARG A 124 -26.38 4.17 2.50
CA ARG A 124 -25.04 4.63 2.11
C ARG A 124 -25.08 5.87 1.22
N TYR A 125 -26.24 6.17 0.61
CA TYR A 125 -26.37 7.16 -0.46
C TYR A 125 -27.54 8.14 -0.22
N GLY A 126 -28.67 7.97 -0.91
CA GLY A 126 -29.78 8.93 -0.90
C GLY A 126 -30.49 9.08 0.44
N GLN A 127 -30.38 8.09 1.33
CA GLN A 127 -30.90 8.12 2.71
C GLN A 127 -29.78 8.17 3.74
N ARG A 128 -28.58 8.59 3.34
CA ARG A 128 -27.44 8.70 4.26
C ARG A 128 -27.68 9.80 5.29
N PHE A 129 -27.42 9.47 6.54
CA PHE A 129 -27.44 10.37 7.68
C PHE A 129 -26.19 10.21 8.56
N GLY A 130 -25.86 11.27 9.29
CA GLY A 130 -25.02 11.22 10.47
C GLY A 130 -25.88 11.07 11.72
N ALA A 131 -25.41 10.30 12.69
CA ALA A 131 -26.05 10.14 13.99
C ALA A 131 -25.02 10.40 15.09
N LEU A 132 -25.44 11.10 16.14
CA LEU A 132 -24.66 11.25 17.36
C LEU A 132 -25.22 10.27 18.38
N VAL A 133 -24.39 9.35 18.89
CA VAL A 133 -24.83 8.28 19.80
C VAL A 133 -24.02 8.31 21.09
N ALA A 134 -24.67 8.04 22.22
CA ALA A 134 -24.02 7.86 23.52
C ALA A 134 -24.22 6.42 23.99
N HIS A 135 -23.23 5.79 24.62
CA HIS A 135 -23.38 4.49 25.25
C HIS A 135 -22.72 4.47 26.62
N ASP A 136 -23.11 3.52 27.48
CA ASP A 136 -22.55 3.39 28.82
C ASP A 136 -21.02 3.19 28.73
N GLY A 137 -20.27 3.96 29.54
CA GLY A 137 -18.81 3.90 29.59
C GLY A 137 -18.06 4.88 28.68
N GLN A 138 -18.75 5.78 27.97
CA GLN A 138 -18.12 6.90 27.26
C GLN A 138 -18.64 8.26 27.74
N ASP A 139 -17.70 9.17 28.03
CA ASP A 139 -18.00 10.50 28.56
C ASP A 139 -18.62 11.44 27.51
N ALA A 140 -18.33 11.20 26.22
CA ALA A 140 -18.79 12.03 25.12
C ALA A 140 -19.53 11.20 24.05
N PRO A 141 -20.63 11.72 23.47
CA PRO A 141 -21.28 11.09 22.34
C PRO A 141 -20.35 10.98 21.13
N VAL A 142 -20.50 9.91 20.35
CA VAL A 142 -19.70 9.61 19.15
C VAL A 142 -20.54 9.81 17.89
N ALA A 143 -19.93 10.43 16.88
CA ALA A 143 -20.54 10.55 15.56
C ALA A 143 -20.40 9.24 14.78
N VAL A 144 -21.51 8.77 14.24
CA VAL A 144 -21.63 7.55 13.43
C VAL A 144 -22.22 7.95 12.08
N ASP A 145 -21.61 7.46 11.02
CA ASP A 145 -22.13 7.62 9.67
C ASP A 145 -22.93 6.38 9.28
N SER A 146 -24.18 6.57 8.85
CA SER A 146 -25.03 5.48 8.37
C SER A 146 -24.37 4.66 7.26
N ALA A 147 -23.51 5.24 6.42
CA ALA A 147 -22.82 4.50 5.36
C ALA A 147 -21.89 3.38 5.87
N ALA A 148 -21.42 3.48 7.12
CA ALA A 148 -20.59 2.47 7.77
C ALA A 148 -21.40 1.38 8.49
N LEU A 149 -22.73 1.54 8.57
CA LEU A 149 -23.61 0.62 9.28
C LEU A 149 -24.10 -0.53 8.39
N SER A 150 -24.49 -1.61 9.06
CA SER A 150 -25.29 -2.66 8.44
C SER A 150 -26.66 -2.10 8.00
N ALA A 151 -27.33 -2.80 7.08
CA ALA A 151 -28.68 -2.43 6.64
C ALA A 151 -29.65 -2.34 7.83
N ASP A 152 -29.60 -3.32 8.72
CA ASP A 152 -30.49 -3.43 9.87
C ASP A 152 -30.23 -2.33 10.89
N ASP A 153 -28.95 -2.07 11.21
CA ASP A 153 -28.59 -1.02 12.16
C ASP A 153 -28.94 0.35 11.59
N ALA A 154 -28.63 0.62 10.32
CA ALA A 154 -29.01 1.86 9.66
C ALA A 154 -30.54 2.06 9.66
N ALA A 155 -31.31 0.99 9.44
CA ALA A 155 -32.77 1.05 9.48
C ALA A 155 -33.33 1.24 10.90
N GLN A 156 -32.66 0.70 11.93
CA GLN A 156 -32.99 0.96 13.33
C GLN A 156 -32.75 2.44 13.69
N PHE A 157 -31.54 2.94 13.42
CA PHE A 157 -31.19 4.35 13.65
C PHE A 157 -32.03 5.30 12.78
N GLY A 158 -32.39 4.92 11.56
CA GLY A 158 -33.19 5.70 10.62
C GLY A 158 -34.66 5.87 11.04
N ARG A 159 -35.19 4.99 11.89
CA ARG A 159 -36.56 5.09 12.45
C ARG A 159 -36.60 5.57 13.90
N ALA A 160 -35.44 5.65 14.55
CA ALA A 160 -35.34 6.05 15.94
C ALA A 160 -35.69 7.53 16.16
N ASN A 161 -36.36 7.77 17.28
CA ASN A 161 -36.57 9.11 17.80
C ASN A 161 -35.39 9.53 18.67
N LYS A 162 -35.27 10.84 18.90
CA LYS A 162 -34.30 11.40 19.84
C LYS A 162 -34.45 10.75 21.24
N ASP A 163 -33.32 10.50 21.89
CA ASP A 163 -33.15 9.84 23.18
C ASP A 163 -33.60 8.37 23.25
N MET A 164 -33.98 7.77 22.11
CA MET A 164 -34.28 6.35 22.05
C MET A 164 -33.01 5.51 22.22
N VAL A 165 -33.10 4.44 23.00
CA VAL A 165 -32.01 3.48 23.18
C VAL A 165 -32.18 2.32 22.21
N LEU A 166 -31.15 2.12 21.38
CA LEU A 166 -31.02 1.06 20.39
C LEU A 166 -29.96 0.06 20.86
N THR A 167 -30.09 -1.20 20.45
CA THR A 167 -29.10 -2.23 20.76
C THR A 167 -28.43 -2.67 19.47
N VAL A 168 -27.12 -2.51 19.39
CA VAL A 168 -26.30 -2.96 18.27
C VAL A 168 -25.31 -3.98 18.81
N GLY A 169 -25.43 -5.24 18.36
CA GLY A 169 -24.74 -6.35 19.00
C GLY A 169 -25.13 -6.48 20.47
N SER A 170 -24.15 -6.37 21.38
CA SER A 170 -24.35 -6.39 22.83
C SER A 170 -24.35 -5.01 23.49
N VAL A 171 -24.16 -3.94 22.70
CA VAL A 171 -23.98 -2.57 23.22
C VAL A 171 -25.28 -1.77 23.05
N ARG A 172 -25.64 -1.01 24.07
CA ARG A 172 -26.82 -0.12 24.07
C ARG A 172 -26.40 1.31 23.75
N TYR A 173 -26.94 1.86 22.68
CA TYR A 173 -26.69 3.22 22.21
C TYR A 173 -27.95 4.08 22.36
N ARG A 174 -27.85 5.20 23.04
CA ARG A 174 -28.87 6.25 23.03
C ARG A 174 -28.61 7.20 21.86
N LEU A 175 -29.62 7.40 21.01
CA LEU A 175 -29.56 8.37 19.92
C LEU A 175 -29.68 9.80 20.48
N VAL A 176 -28.61 10.59 20.36
CA VAL A 176 -28.57 11.98 20.82
C VAL A 176 -29.11 12.92 19.76
N ASP A 177 -28.66 12.75 18.50
CA ASP A 177 -29.12 13.56 17.36
C ASP A 177 -28.93 12.82 16.04
N ARG A 178 -29.61 13.27 14.98
CA ARG A 178 -29.50 12.72 13.62
C ARG A 178 -29.77 13.78 12.57
N TRP A 179 -28.91 13.86 11.56
CA TRP A 179 -29.03 14.81 10.46
C TRP A 179 -28.74 14.15 9.10
N PRO A 180 -29.40 14.57 8.01
CA PRO A 180 -29.12 14.05 6.68
C PRO A 180 -27.72 14.45 6.21
N THR A 181 -27.02 13.54 5.53
CA THR A 181 -25.65 13.73 5.01
C THR A 181 -25.50 13.21 3.57
N ALA A 182 -26.63 13.05 2.85
CA ALA A 182 -26.63 12.61 1.46
C ALA A 182 -25.87 13.61 0.56
N SER A 183 -24.95 13.08 -0.25
CA SER A 183 -24.18 13.86 -1.24
C SER A 183 -24.99 14.10 -2.52
N PRO A 184 -24.58 15.00 -3.43
CA PRO A 184 -25.22 15.15 -4.75
C PRO A 184 -25.23 13.85 -5.56
N ASP A 185 -26.24 13.64 -6.42
CA ASP A 185 -26.46 12.36 -7.12
C ASP A 185 -25.23 11.90 -7.96
N ALA A 186 -24.57 12.82 -8.66
CA ALA A 186 -23.35 12.50 -9.40
C ALA A 186 -22.22 11.95 -8.49
N ALA A 187 -22.06 12.51 -7.30
CA ALA A 187 -21.10 12.01 -6.31
C ALA A 187 -21.54 10.65 -5.75
N GLN A 188 -22.84 10.45 -5.52
CA GLN A 188 -23.37 9.15 -5.11
C GLN A 188 -23.14 8.07 -6.16
N GLN A 189 -23.31 8.39 -7.45
CA GLN A 189 -23.09 7.45 -8.54
C GLN A 189 -21.62 7.04 -8.65
N ALA A 190 -20.69 8.00 -8.56
CA ALA A 190 -19.27 7.73 -8.56
C ALA A 190 -18.85 6.85 -7.36
N GLN A 191 -19.35 7.17 -6.16
CA GLN A 191 -19.09 6.40 -4.95
C GLN A 191 -19.66 4.98 -5.04
N ALA A 192 -20.92 4.82 -5.46
CA ALA A 192 -21.55 3.52 -5.63
C ALA A 192 -20.81 2.63 -6.65
N ARG A 193 -20.24 3.22 -7.71
CA ARG A 193 -19.40 2.49 -8.67
C ARG A 193 -18.09 2.01 -8.03
N ALA A 194 -17.45 2.85 -7.23
CA ALA A 194 -16.22 2.49 -6.52
C ALA A 194 -16.47 1.39 -5.47
N ASP A 195 -17.54 1.52 -4.68
CA ASP A 195 -17.91 0.54 -3.65
C ASP A 195 -18.25 -0.83 -4.28
N LEU A 196 -19.07 -0.84 -5.33
CA LEU A 196 -19.40 -2.07 -6.06
C LEU A 196 -18.15 -2.73 -6.68
N MET A 197 -17.21 -1.92 -7.19
CA MET A 197 -15.93 -2.46 -7.67
C MET A 197 -15.12 -3.09 -6.55
N ALA A 198 -14.99 -2.41 -5.41
CA ALA A 198 -14.26 -2.93 -4.26
C ALA A 198 -14.87 -4.24 -3.75
N GLU A 199 -16.20 -4.33 -3.65
CA GLU A 199 -16.88 -5.57 -3.25
C GLU A 199 -16.64 -6.72 -4.25
N ARG A 200 -16.71 -6.44 -5.57
CA ARG A 200 -16.39 -7.45 -6.60
C ARG A 200 -14.94 -7.92 -6.51
N GLN A 201 -13.99 -7.01 -6.26
CA GLN A 201 -12.58 -7.35 -6.05
C GLN A 201 -12.38 -8.22 -4.81
N VAL A 202 -12.98 -7.87 -3.67
CA VAL A 202 -12.92 -8.67 -2.45
C VAL A 202 -13.49 -10.07 -2.69
N ALA A 203 -14.67 -10.18 -3.30
CA ALA A 203 -15.29 -11.47 -3.62
C ALA A 203 -14.39 -12.31 -4.56
N ARG A 204 -13.79 -11.67 -5.57
CA ARG A 204 -12.89 -12.34 -6.51
C ARG A 204 -11.64 -12.87 -5.81
N ARG A 205 -11.00 -12.06 -4.96
CA ARG A 205 -9.83 -12.47 -4.16
C ARG A 205 -10.15 -13.66 -3.26
N GLN A 206 -11.29 -13.60 -2.55
CA GLN A 206 -11.73 -14.69 -1.68
C GLN A 206 -11.95 -16.00 -2.46
N GLU A 207 -12.59 -15.94 -3.63
CA GLU A 207 -12.81 -17.11 -4.46
C GLU A 207 -11.49 -17.71 -4.98
N VAL A 208 -10.55 -16.86 -5.43
CA VAL A 208 -9.21 -17.31 -5.84
C VAL A 208 -8.48 -17.99 -4.68
N LEU A 209 -8.48 -17.38 -3.49
CA LEU A 209 -7.86 -17.98 -2.30
C LEU A 209 -8.52 -19.30 -1.90
N LYS A 210 -9.85 -19.40 -1.99
CA LYS A 210 -10.59 -20.65 -1.75
C LYS A 210 -10.15 -21.74 -2.72
N LYS A 211 -10.04 -21.45 -4.01
CA LYS A 211 -9.54 -22.41 -5.02
C LYS A 211 -8.10 -22.82 -4.80
N LEU A 212 -7.22 -21.88 -4.47
CA LEU A 212 -5.81 -22.17 -4.18
C LEU A 212 -5.69 -23.08 -2.96
N ARG A 213 -6.45 -22.80 -1.88
CA ARG A 213 -6.49 -23.65 -0.68
C ARG A 213 -7.02 -25.04 -0.97
N ALA A 214 -8.07 -25.17 -1.80
CA ALA A 214 -8.64 -26.47 -2.16
C ALA A 214 -7.67 -27.35 -2.96
N ARG A 215 -6.70 -26.75 -3.68
CA ARG A 215 -5.67 -27.46 -4.46
C ARG A 215 -4.40 -27.73 -3.68
N ALA A 216 -4.21 -27.08 -2.52
CA ALA A 216 -3.00 -27.18 -1.74
C ALA A 216 -3.05 -28.37 -0.77
N VAL A 217 -1.94 -29.09 -0.64
CA VAL A 217 -1.73 -30.03 0.49
C VAL A 217 -1.31 -29.20 1.69
N ILE A 218 -2.21 -29.01 2.65
CA ILE A 218 -1.97 -28.20 3.86
C ILE A 218 -1.86 -29.14 5.06
N LEU A 219 -0.65 -29.36 5.54
CA LEU A 219 -0.39 -30.08 6.79
C LEU A 219 -0.33 -29.07 7.94
N ARG A 220 -1.14 -29.28 8.99
CA ARG A 220 -1.16 -28.44 10.19
C ARG A 220 -0.83 -29.32 11.39
N GLN A 221 0.16 -28.93 12.18
CA GLN A 221 0.30 -29.48 13.52
C GLN A 221 -0.76 -28.80 14.42
N SER A 222 -1.49 -29.58 15.21
CA SER A 222 -2.36 -29.04 16.25
C SER A 222 -1.49 -28.37 17.30
N ALA A 223 -1.59 -27.05 17.43
CA ALA A 223 -1.06 -26.35 18.59
C ALA A 223 -1.89 -26.77 19.80
N THR A 224 -1.41 -27.75 20.57
CA THR A 224 -1.87 -27.94 21.94
C THR A 224 -1.30 -26.79 22.77
N PRO A 225 -2.14 -25.96 23.41
CA PRO A 225 -1.63 -24.99 24.37
C PRO A 225 -1.01 -25.75 25.56
N GLU A 226 0.23 -25.42 25.91
CA GLU A 226 0.84 -25.78 27.20
C GLU A 226 0.22 -24.97 28.35
#